data_AF-A0A3A5II09-F1
#
_entry.id   AF-A0A3A5II09-F1
#
_cell.length_a   1.000
_cell.length_b   1.000
_cell.length_c   1.000
_cell.angle_alpha   90.00
_cell.angle_beta   90.00
_cell.angle_gamma   90.00
#
_symmetry.space_group_name_H-M   'P 1'
#
loop_
_entity.id
_entity.type
_entity.pdbx_description
1 polymer ?
#
loop_
_entity_poly.entity_id
_entity_poly.type
_entity_poly.pdbx_seq_one_letter_code
_entity_poly.pdbx_strand_id
1 'polypeptide(L)'
;MRRVLENFKKYSSNIVLNKEYEDFSSYTLSVEIADIKMNFQWEDLEYFTTFINDRDRTSLNVTVNDGEPFLFKFTDDFEGQDVTSILESINQIVDEESIVKIEYTVFKVRENSVLSIYNIGRFNSYLGSLKILPLLKQLQKNLDFTVLNKFEMQENKESKIYFQSSLMIFAPKEKLHSIDIHPEREFRRDVLKKRQYSTNPQSFSDFEIIPNDFDNVNSDKSAPNGIVTIFDKLKIIFSASFLANTSDITRDNLIKLGVIGHKYIDSTVSFQNFREDSAEIFYHIYQWVYEQGDTHDKLDLSRNIISRYLTTSGDSWILPKDTLSSIQSAHAIYLKENVEKYIETKNKVSEITNELSIKSKEISQHFISSFKNNNITIMTYFISIFVFNSLAFNSIQKVFSKEKFYLSVAFLFVSCIHLVITNLQTNRDIRLNIKYYFAMKRIYKDIFDVHELNALFHKRQLKYNIKNIKDTMHFYTLLWVIEIFLLFALTIFLTFFI
;
A
#
# COMPACT_ATOMS: atom_id res chain seq x y z
N MET A 1 3.36 -3.71 48.17
CA MET A 1 4.04 -5.03 48.17
C MET A 1 5.34 -5.10 48.96
N ARG A 2 6.36 -4.23 48.79
CA ARG A 2 7.47 -4.16 49.78
C ARG A 2 6.97 -3.96 51.21
N ARG A 3 5.90 -3.17 51.37
CA ARG A 3 5.18 -2.99 52.63
C ARG A 3 4.49 -4.25 53.17
N VAL A 4 4.10 -5.18 52.29
CA VAL A 4 3.52 -6.48 52.68
C VAL A 4 4.60 -7.36 53.30
N LEU A 5 5.75 -7.45 52.61
CA LEU A 5 6.95 -8.09 53.13
C LEU A 5 7.47 -7.43 54.42
N GLU A 6 7.45 -6.10 54.50
CA GLU A 6 7.81 -5.36 55.71
C GLU A 6 6.84 -5.62 56.87
N ASN A 7 5.55 -5.84 56.59
CA ASN A 7 4.61 -6.18 57.64
C ASN A 7 4.96 -7.54 58.26
N PHE A 8 5.30 -8.52 57.41
CA PHE A 8 5.72 -9.84 57.90
C PHE A 8 7.03 -9.82 58.69
N LYS A 9 7.93 -8.85 58.45
CA LYS A 9 9.18 -8.70 59.22
C LYS A 9 8.97 -8.40 60.71
N LYS A 10 7.76 -8.00 61.12
CA LYS A 10 7.42 -7.86 62.55
C LYS A 10 7.40 -9.23 63.26
N TYR A 11 7.00 -10.28 62.55
CA TYR A 11 6.79 -11.62 63.09
C TYR A 11 8.06 -12.47 63.09
N SER A 12 8.97 -12.24 62.16
CA SER A 12 10.29 -12.88 62.16
C SER A 12 11.34 -12.08 61.38
N SER A 13 12.60 -12.26 61.78
CA SER A 13 13.77 -11.82 61.02
C SER A 13 14.17 -12.77 59.89
N ASN A 14 13.66 -14.01 59.90
CA ASN A 14 13.97 -15.06 58.94
C ASN A 14 12.83 -15.23 57.93
N ILE A 15 12.82 -14.36 56.92
CA ILE A 15 11.80 -14.34 55.86
C ILE A 15 12.47 -14.53 54.51
N VAL A 16 12.04 -15.56 53.79
CA VAL A 16 12.50 -15.88 52.44
C VAL A 16 11.39 -15.60 51.44
N LEU A 17 11.71 -14.87 50.38
CA LEU A 17 10.79 -14.66 49.26
C LEU A 17 10.88 -15.86 48.31
N ASN A 18 9.86 -16.72 48.31
CA ASN A 18 9.81 -17.93 47.49
C ASN A 18 9.35 -17.66 46.07
N LYS A 19 8.34 -16.80 45.89
CA LYS A 19 7.77 -16.50 44.58
C LYS A 19 7.28 -15.07 44.52
N GLU A 20 7.55 -14.40 43.40
CA GLU A 20 6.89 -13.15 43.05
C GLU A 20 6.61 -13.18 41.55
N TYR A 21 5.33 -13.15 41.18
CA TYR A 21 4.88 -13.38 39.81
C TYR A 21 3.75 -12.41 39.45
N GLU A 22 3.73 -11.94 38.21
CA GLU A 22 2.76 -10.97 37.71
C GLU A 22 2.43 -11.31 36.25
N ASP A 23 1.15 -11.47 35.93
CA ASP A 23 0.65 -11.63 34.56
C ASP A 23 -0.63 -10.80 34.32
N PHE A 24 -1.36 -11.01 33.23
CA PHE A 24 -2.61 -10.28 32.95
C PHE A 24 -3.77 -10.64 33.91
N SER A 25 -3.73 -11.82 34.53
CA SER A 25 -4.82 -12.38 35.32
C SER A 25 -4.63 -12.20 36.82
N SER A 26 -3.38 -12.23 37.29
CA SER A 26 -3.07 -12.25 38.69
C SER A 26 -1.70 -11.69 39.01
N TYR A 27 -1.53 -11.35 40.28
CA TYR A 27 -0.25 -11.10 40.91
C TYR A 27 -0.14 -11.99 42.14
N THR A 28 0.98 -12.71 42.29
CA THR A 28 1.19 -13.64 43.40
C THR A 28 2.51 -13.37 44.09
N LEU A 29 2.47 -13.25 45.42
CA LEU A 29 3.62 -13.21 46.31
C LEU A 29 3.57 -14.43 47.23
N SER A 30 4.62 -15.25 47.25
CA SER A 30 4.79 -16.30 48.24
C SER A 30 6.04 -16.06 49.07
N VAL A 31 5.87 -16.08 50.39
CA VAL A 31 6.93 -15.92 51.38
C VAL A 31 6.92 -17.10 52.34
N GLU A 32 8.10 -17.40 52.88
CA GLU A 32 8.30 -18.40 53.90
C GLU A 32 8.91 -17.71 55.12
N ILE A 33 8.31 -17.98 56.27
CA ILE A 33 8.64 -17.35 57.55
C ILE A 33 9.03 -18.48 58.50
N ALA A 34 10.26 -18.46 59.00
CA ALA A 34 10.74 -19.35 60.05
C ALA A 34 11.02 -18.54 61.33
N ASP A 35 11.28 -19.18 62.46
CA ASP A 35 11.64 -18.52 63.73
C ASP A 35 10.61 -17.46 64.17
N ILE A 36 9.34 -17.85 64.26
CA ILE A 36 8.24 -16.91 64.55
C ILE A 36 8.30 -16.46 66.02
N LYS A 37 8.41 -15.15 66.24
CA LYS A 37 8.64 -14.55 67.56
C LYS A 37 7.38 -14.09 68.27
N MET A 38 6.27 -13.99 67.55
CA MET A 38 4.98 -13.53 68.08
C MET A 38 3.82 -14.01 67.22
N ASN A 39 2.63 -14.11 67.83
CA ASN A 39 1.40 -14.51 67.17
C ASN A 39 0.97 -13.51 66.09
N PHE A 40 0.37 -14.00 65.00
CA PHE A 40 -0.17 -13.17 63.93
C PHE A 40 -1.36 -12.32 64.42
N GLN A 41 -1.36 -11.02 64.10
CA GLN A 41 -2.43 -10.09 64.47
C GLN A 41 -3.27 -9.63 63.28
N TRP A 42 -4.54 -9.33 63.54
CA TRP A 42 -5.55 -9.17 62.50
C TRP A 42 -5.53 -7.81 61.79
N GLU A 43 -5.18 -6.75 62.53
CA GLU A 43 -4.98 -5.39 62.00
C GLU A 43 -3.89 -5.34 60.89
N ASP A 44 -2.91 -6.25 60.98
CA ASP A 44 -1.85 -6.37 59.99
C ASP A 44 -2.32 -7.01 58.68
N LEU A 45 -3.46 -7.72 58.68
CA LEU A 45 -4.01 -8.40 57.53
C LEU A 45 -5.04 -7.54 56.77
N GLU A 46 -5.85 -6.73 57.47
CA GLU A 46 -6.61 -5.64 56.84
C GLU A 46 -5.69 -4.66 56.11
N TYR A 47 -4.48 -4.44 56.62
CA TYR A 47 -3.48 -3.63 55.93
C TYR A 47 -3.18 -4.14 54.51
N PHE A 48 -3.34 -5.45 54.22
CA PHE A 48 -3.10 -5.97 52.87
C PHE A 48 -4.15 -5.53 51.85
N THR A 49 -5.40 -5.32 52.24
CA THR A 49 -6.48 -4.90 51.32
C THR A 49 -6.39 -3.42 50.98
N THR A 50 -5.84 -2.59 51.88
CA THR A 50 -5.73 -1.12 51.67
C THR A 50 -4.85 -0.68 50.49
N PHE A 51 -4.00 -1.58 49.95
CA PHE A 51 -3.08 -1.27 48.84
C PHE A 51 -3.50 -1.87 47.50
N ILE A 52 -4.72 -2.39 47.43
CA ILE A 52 -5.27 -3.01 46.23
C ILE A 52 -6.33 -2.12 45.64
N ASN A 53 -6.44 -2.19 44.33
CA ASN A 53 -7.48 -1.46 43.63
C ASN A 53 -8.84 -2.09 43.97
N ASP A 54 -9.83 -1.27 44.31
CA ASP A 54 -11.16 -1.70 44.74
C ASP A 54 -11.85 -2.70 43.78
N ARG A 55 -11.47 -2.69 42.49
CA ARG A 55 -12.00 -3.63 41.48
C ARG A 55 -11.43 -5.05 41.58
N ASP A 56 -10.23 -5.21 42.12
CA ASP A 56 -9.51 -6.48 42.14
C ASP A 56 -9.88 -7.31 43.39
N ARG A 57 -9.68 -8.62 43.32
CA ARG A 57 -10.04 -9.55 44.41
C ARG A 57 -8.79 -10.19 44.99
N THR A 58 -8.78 -10.51 46.28
CA THR A 58 -7.61 -11.17 46.87
C THR A 58 -7.90 -12.46 47.60
N SER A 59 -6.86 -13.29 47.65
CA SER A 59 -6.81 -14.45 48.50
C SER A 59 -5.48 -14.54 49.22
N LEU A 60 -5.51 -15.01 50.45
CA LEU A 60 -4.33 -15.37 51.23
C LEU A 60 -4.41 -16.85 51.56
N ASN A 61 -3.36 -17.58 51.22
CA ASN A 61 -3.19 -18.97 51.62
C ASN A 61 -2.08 -19.02 52.68
N VAL A 62 -2.37 -19.60 53.84
CA VAL A 62 -1.39 -19.82 54.90
C VAL A 62 -1.22 -21.32 55.10
N THR A 63 0.00 -21.81 54.97
CA THR A 63 0.36 -23.22 55.21
C THR A 63 1.37 -23.26 56.34
N VAL A 64 1.12 -24.07 57.36
CA VAL A 64 2.05 -24.28 58.47
C VAL A 64 2.74 -25.62 58.25
N ASN A 65 4.07 -25.59 58.21
CA ASN A 65 4.94 -26.71 57.82
C ASN A 65 4.49 -27.27 56.46
N ASP A 66 3.99 -28.50 56.43
CA ASP A 66 3.43 -29.17 55.23
C ASP A 66 1.94 -29.55 55.41
N GLY A 67 1.22 -28.84 56.28
CA GLY A 67 -0.19 -29.08 56.55
C GLY A 67 -1.14 -28.66 55.41
N GLU A 68 -2.44 -28.82 55.64
CA GLU A 68 -3.44 -28.28 54.71
C GLU A 68 -3.45 -26.74 54.74
N PRO A 69 -3.56 -26.07 53.58
CA PRO A 69 -3.54 -24.62 53.51
C PRO A 69 -4.85 -24.01 54.02
N PHE A 70 -4.74 -23.05 54.93
CA PHE A 70 -5.83 -22.16 55.32
C PHE A 70 -6.04 -21.11 54.23
N LEU A 71 -7.23 -21.11 53.63
CA LEU A 71 -7.61 -20.21 52.53
C LEU A 71 -8.50 -19.07 53.04
N PHE A 72 -8.03 -17.84 52.87
CA PHE A 72 -8.78 -16.62 53.13
C PHE A 72 -9.11 -15.94 51.82
N LYS A 73 -10.37 -15.58 51.60
CA LYS A 73 -10.80 -14.78 50.44
C LYS A 73 -11.32 -13.46 50.95
N PHE A 74 -10.65 -12.37 50.56
CA PHE A 74 -11.09 -11.03 50.89
C PHE A 74 -12.12 -10.63 49.83
N THR A 75 -13.39 -10.86 50.14
CA THR A 75 -14.55 -10.33 49.41
C THR A 75 -15.17 -9.19 50.20
N ASP A 76 -16.04 -8.39 49.57
CA ASP A 76 -16.72 -7.24 50.20
C ASP A 76 -17.40 -7.59 51.55
N ASP A 77 -17.80 -8.86 51.76
CA ASP A 77 -18.34 -9.40 53.03
C ASP A 77 -17.25 -9.97 53.95
N PHE A 78 -16.19 -9.22 54.23
CA PHE A 78 -15.12 -9.67 55.14
C PHE A 78 -15.59 -9.89 56.59
N GLU A 79 -16.64 -9.16 56.99
CA GLU A 79 -17.23 -9.24 58.33
C GLU A 79 -17.96 -10.57 58.63
N GLY A 80 -18.24 -11.39 57.60
CA GLY A 80 -19.07 -12.60 57.72
C GLY A 80 -18.33 -13.94 57.69
N GLN A 81 -17.03 -13.97 57.38
CA GLN A 81 -16.23 -15.19 57.47
C GLN A 81 -15.72 -15.36 58.91
N ASP A 82 -15.71 -16.61 59.39
CA ASP A 82 -15.16 -16.98 60.70
C ASP A 82 -13.61 -16.94 60.69
N VAL A 83 -13.05 -15.83 60.22
CA VAL A 83 -11.61 -15.70 59.97
C VAL A 83 -10.83 -15.66 61.27
N THR A 84 -11.45 -15.10 62.31
CA THR A 84 -10.92 -15.07 63.68
C THR A 84 -10.66 -16.48 64.20
N SER A 85 -11.60 -17.42 64.02
CA SER A 85 -11.44 -18.80 64.49
C SER A 85 -10.36 -19.56 63.71
N ILE A 86 -10.25 -19.30 62.41
CA ILE A 86 -9.21 -19.90 61.56
C ILE A 86 -7.81 -19.39 61.96
N LEU A 87 -7.67 -18.10 62.28
CA LEU A 87 -6.39 -17.53 62.73
C LEU A 87 -6.00 -17.97 64.14
N GLU A 88 -6.98 -18.08 65.05
CA GLU A 88 -6.75 -18.72 66.34
C GLU A 88 -6.27 -20.16 66.15
N SER A 89 -6.85 -20.89 65.20
CA SER A 89 -6.40 -22.24 64.84
C SER A 89 -4.97 -22.25 64.31
N ILE A 90 -4.58 -21.27 63.46
CA ILE A 90 -3.19 -21.12 63.00
C ILE A 90 -2.25 -20.84 64.18
N ASN A 91 -2.57 -19.87 65.03
CA ASN A 91 -1.75 -19.50 66.19
C ASN A 91 -1.64 -20.63 67.23
N GLN A 92 -2.57 -21.58 67.26
CA GLN A 92 -2.49 -22.78 68.11
C GLN A 92 -1.52 -23.84 67.57
N ILE A 93 -1.29 -23.86 66.25
CA ILE A 93 -0.46 -24.87 65.57
C ILE A 93 0.96 -24.35 65.33
N VAL A 94 1.14 -23.03 65.29
CA VAL A 94 2.45 -22.39 65.10
C VAL A 94 3.23 -22.35 66.41
N ASP A 95 4.47 -22.84 66.36
CA ASP A 95 5.49 -22.72 67.42
C ASP A 95 6.78 -22.05 66.89
N GLU A 96 7.80 -21.92 67.75
CA GLU A 96 9.07 -21.26 67.39
C GLU A 96 9.84 -22.00 66.27
N GLU A 97 9.63 -23.31 66.10
CA GLU A 97 10.29 -24.14 65.08
C GLU A 97 9.47 -24.24 63.77
N SER A 98 8.23 -23.76 63.78
CA SER A 98 7.31 -23.84 62.65
C SER A 98 7.74 -22.99 61.46
N ILE A 99 7.59 -23.55 60.27
CA ILE A 99 7.77 -22.86 58.99
C ILE A 99 6.40 -22.47 58.46
N VAL A 100 6.11 -21.18 58.35
CA VAL A 100 4.84 -20.68 57.81
C VAL A 100 5.04 -20.15 56.41
N LYS A 101 4.39 -20.81 55.44
CA LYS A 101 4.33 -20.37 54.05
C LYS A 101 3.07 -19.56 53.82
N ILE A 102 3.25 -18.33 53.37
CA ILE A 102 2.16 -17.41 53.05
C ILE A 102 2.17 -17.14 51.56
N GLU A 103 1.06 -17.40 50.88
CA GLU A 103 0.85 -17.05 49.49
C GLU A 103 -0.30 -16.05 49.35
N TYR A 104 0.05 -14.83 48.98
CA TYR A 104 -0.87 -13.76 48.70
C TYR A 104 -1.11 -13.63 47.20
N THR A 105 -2.35 -13.75 46.76
CA THR A 105 -2.73 -13.60 45.34
C THR A 105 -3.78 -12.52 45.16
N VAL A 106 -3.51 -11.63 44.21
CA VAL A 106 -4.45 -10.63 43.71
C VAL A 106 -4.95 -11.09 42.35
N PHE A 107 -6.24 -11.37 42.24
CA PHE A 107 -6.95 -11.64 40.99
C PHE A 107 -7.45 -10.34 40.39
N LYS A 108 -7.05 -10.08 39.15
CA LYS A 108 -7.28 -8.79 38.50
C LYS A 108 -8.60 -8.78 37.77
N VAL A 109 -9.33 -7.68 37.89
CA VAL A 109 -10.59 -7.47 37.17
C VAL A 109 -10.42 -6.30 36.22
N ARG A 110 -10.82 -6.52 34.96
CA ARG A 110 -10.87 -5.45 33.97
C ARG A 110 -12.21 -4.73 34.08
N GLU A 111 -12.16 -3.44 34.35
CA GLU A 111 -13.34 -2.58 34.41
C GLU A 111 -13.09 -1.30 33.60
N ASN A 112 -14.04 -0.88 32.77
CA ASN A 112 -13.90 0.31 31.91
C ASN A 112 -12.59 0.34 31.09
N SER A 113 -12.17 -0.82 30.58
CA SER A 113 -10.89 -1.03 29.86
C SER A 113 -9.63 -0.82 30.69
N VAL A 114 -9.74 -0.67 32.01
CA VAL A 114 -8.62 -0.52 32.96
C VAL A 114 -8.29 -1.86 33.60
N LEU A 115 -7.01 -2.19 33.70
CA LEU A 115 -6.48 -3.36 34.40
C LEU A 115 -5.31 -2.94 35.29
N SER A 116 -5.24 -3.45 36.53
CA SER A 116 -4.15 -3.17 37.45
C SER A 116 -2.88 -3.94 37.11
N ILE A 117 -1.72 -3.28 37.20
CA ILE A 117 -0.40 -3.92 37.19
C ILE A 117 0.31 -3.57 38.50
N TYR A 118 0.57 -4.58 39.32
CA TYR A 118 1.08 -4.39 40.68
C TYR A 118 2.60 -4.31 40.74
N ASN A 119 3.30 -5.04 39.86
CA ASN A 119 4.75 -4.97 39.72
C ASN A 119 5.15 -5.01 38.23
N ILE A 120 5.55 -3.86 37.69
CA ILE A 120 5.96 -3.73 36.28
C ILE A 120 7.22 -4.54 35.96
N GLY A 121 8.16 -4.68 36.91
CA GLY A 121 9.37 -5.47 36.71
C GLY A 121 9.07 -6.96 36.51
N ARG A 122 8.14 -7.50 37.31
CA ARG A 122 7.67 -8.88 37.17
C ARG A 122 6.80 -9.07 35.93
N PHE A 123 5.97 -8.08 35.59
CA PHE A 123 5.22 -8.10 34.34
C PHE A 123 6.13 -8.17 33.11
N ASN A 124 7.19 -7.35 33.09
CA ASN A 124 8.19 -7.37 32.02
C ASN A 124 8.90 -8.73 31.95
N SER A 125 9.23 -9.31 33.11
CA SER A 125 9.84 -10.64 33.18
C SER A 125 8.90 -11.72 32.64
N TYR A 126 7.61 -11.62 32.95
CA TYR A 126 6.58 -12.51 32.42
C TYR A 126 6.49 -12.41 30.90
N LEU A 127 6.31 -11.20 30.34
CA LEU A 127 6.23 -11.01 28.89
C LEU A 127 7.51 -11.47 28.18
N GLY A 128 8.68 -11.17 28.75
CA GLY A 128 9.98 -11.56 28.21
C GLY A 128 10.28 -13.06 28.28
N SER A 129 9.64 -13.78 29.20
CA SER A 129 9.76 -15.25 29.32
C SER A 129 8.95 -16.02 28.27
N LEU A 130 7.94 -15.39 27.68
CA LEU A 130 7.07 -16.04 26.70
C LEU A 130 7.77 -16.15 25.35
N LYS A 131 7.57 -17.30 24.68
CA LYS A 131 7.80 -17.40 23.24
C LYS A 131 6.82 -16.50 22.50
N ILE A 132 7.16 -16.10 21.27
CA ILE A 132 6.42 -15.14 20.46
C ILE A 132 4.95 -15.56 20.25
N LEU A 133 4.65 -16.82 19.89
CA LEU A 133 3.26 -17.25 19.69
C LEU A 133 2.42 -17.15 20.97
N PRO A 134 2.86 -17.70 22.13
CA PRO A 134 2.20 -17.44 23.41
C PRO A 134 2.06 -15.95 23.75
N LEU A 135 3.09 -15.13 23.52
CA LEU A 135 3.04 -13.68 23.75
C LEU A 135 1.92 -13.03 22.93
N LEU A 136 1.88 -13.28 21.62
CA LEU A 136 0.85 -12.74 20.74
C LEU A 136 -0.55 -13.22 21.12
N LYS A 137 -0.70 -14.49 21.52
CA LYS A 137 -1.99 -15.02 22.04
C LYS A 137 -2.43 -14.32 23.31
N GLN A 138 -1.50 -14.02 24.23
CA GLN A 138 -1.82 -13.26 25.43
C GLN A 138 -2.22 -11.82 25.11
N LEU A 139 -1.55 -11.16 24.15
CA LEU A 139 -1.95 -9.82 23.71
C LEU A 139 -3.34 -9.84 23.05
N GLN A 140 -3.58 -10.75 22.09
CA GLN A 140 -4.87 -10.89 21.42
C GLN A 140 -6.02 -11.17 22.40
N LYS A 141 -5.76 -11.97 23.45
CA LYS A 141 -6.77 -12.30 24.47
C LYS A 141 -7.09 -11.14 25.39
N ASN A 142 -6.08 -10.34 25.76
CA ASN A 142 -6.18 -9.35 26.83
C ASN A 142 -6.33 -7.90 26.33
N LEU A 143 -6.26 -7.66 25.03
CA LEU A 143 -6.49 -6.37 24.39
C LEU A 143 -7.85 -6.33 23.69
N ASP A 144 -8.60 -5.27 23.92
CA ASP A 144 -9.77 -4.92 23.14
C ASP A 144 -9.35 -3.94 22.03
N PHE A 145 -9.44 -4.37 20.76
CA PHE A 145 -9.06 -3.59 19.59
C PHE A 145 -10.05 -2.45 19.26
N THR A 146 -11.10 -2.26 20.06
CA THR A 146 -12.11 -1.24 19.81
C THR A 146 -11.99 -0.02 20.73
N VAL A 147 -11.19 -0.12 21.80
CA VAL A 147 -11.02 0.89 22.85
C VAL A 147 -9.55 1.03 23.27
N LEU A 148 -9.21 2.11 23.97
CA LEU A 148 -7.88 2.26 24.57
C LEU A 148 -7.76 1.36 25.81
N ASN A 149 -6.82 0.42 25.76
CA ASN A 149 -6.52 -0.50 26.85
C ASN A 149 -5.63 0.20 27.89
N LYS A 150 -6.17 0.41 29.09
CA LYS A 150 -5.48 1.13 30.17
C LYS A 150 -4.88 0.12 31.15
N PHE A 151 -3.56 0.16 31.33
CA PHE A 151 -2.85 -0.63 32.33
C PHE A 151 -2.39 0.31 33.44
N GLU A 152 -3.06 0.24 34.59
CA GLU A 152 -2.87 1.12 35.74
C GLU A 152 -1.76 0.61 36.64
N MET A 153 -0.63 1.33 36.66
CA MET A 153 0.51 0.98 37.50
C MET A 153 0.21 1.28 38.96
N GLN A 154 0.17 0.26 39.80
CA GLN A 154 -0.03 0.41 41.25
C GLN A 154 1.29 0.68 41.99
N GLU A 155 2.43 0.29 41.41
CA GLU A 155 3.74 0.57 42.00
C GLU A 155 4.13 2.05 41.75
N ASN A 156 3.86 2.90 42.74
CA ASN A 156 4.08 4.34 42.64
C ASN A 156 5.53 4.70 43.02
N LYS A 157 6.46 4.60 42.05
CA LYS A 157 7.82 5.13 42.22
C LYS A 157 8.00 6.49 41.55
N GLU A 158 7.33 6.72 40.41
CA GLU A 158 7.39 7.96 39.64
C GLU A 158 6.08 8.18 38.88
N SER A 159 5.59 9.42 38.77
CA SER A 159 4.42 9.78 37.94
C SER A 159 4.73 9.78 36.43
N LYS A 160 5.35 8.71 35.93
CA LYS A 160 5.82 8.55 34.55
C LYS A 160 4.88 7.66 33.73
N ILE A 161 4.66 8.02 32.46
CA ILE A 161 4.02 7.13 31.49
C ILE A 161 5.07 6.16 30.98
N TYR A 162 4.83 4.86 31.14
CA TYR A 162 5.78 3.80 30.77
C TYR A 162 5.71 3.48 29.28
N PHE A 163 4.51 3.48 28.71
CA PHE A 163 4.28 3.24 27.29
C PHE A 163 2.93 3.84 26.89
N GLN A 164 2.84 4.41 25.69
CA GLN A 164 1.58 4.89 25.12
C GLN A 164 1.58 4.74 23.61
N SER A 165 0.58 4.04 23.09
CA SER A 165 0.28 3.92 21.66
C SER A 165 -1.19 4.26 21.38
N SER A 166 -1.61 4.05 20.13
CA SER A 166 -3.01 4.19 19.71
C SER A 166 -3.96 3.16 20.37
N LEU A 167 -3.44 2.02 20.85
CA LEU A 167 -4.25 0.91 21.38
C LEU A 167 -4.11 0.72 22.90
N MET A 168 -2.97 1.10 23.48
CA MET A 168 -2.70 0.80 24.89
C MET A 168 -1.85 1.87 25.58
N ILE A 169 -2.04 1.96 26.90
CA ILE A 169 -1.27 2.84 27.77
C ILE A 169 -0.90 2.15 29.09
N PHE A 170 0.34 2.34 29.51
CA PHE A 170 0.87 1.89 30.80
C PHE A 170 1.25 3.13 31.62
N ALA A 171 0.43 3.48 32.61
CA ALA A 171 0.64 4.68 33.39
C ALA A 171 0.02 4.58 34.80
N PRO A 172 0.47 5.40 35.76
CA PRO A 172 -0.20 5.61 37.04
C PRO A 172 -1.62 6.16 36.88
N LYS A 173 -2.47 5.93 37.89
CA LYS A 173 -3.90 6.31 37.90
C LYS A 173 -4.10 7.79 37.54
N GLU A 174 -3.24 8.68 38.06
CA GLU A 174 -3.37 10.13 37.87
C GLU A 174 -3.24 10.57 36.41
N LYS A 175 -2.50 9.80 35.59
CA LYS A 175 -2.27 10.10 34.16
C LYS A 175 -3.29 9.44 33.24
N LEU A 176 -4.00 8.40 33.69
CA LEU A 176 -4.98 7.67 32.86
C LEU A 176 -6.28 8.44 32.63
N HIS A 177 -6.64 9.34 33.54
CA HIS A 177 -7.87 10.13 33.45
C HIS A 177 -7.77 11.28 32.44
N SER A 178 -6.57 11.75 32.11
CA SER A 178 -6.36 12.86 31.18
C SER A 178 -6.26 12.44 29.71
N ILE A 179 -6.38 11.14 29.41
CA ILE A 179 -6.08 10.60 28.07
C ILE A 179 -7.35 10.00 27.47
N ASP A 180 -7.84 10.69 26.45
CA ASP A 180 -8.98 10.30 25.64
C ASP A 180 -8.52 10.05 24.20
N ILE A 181 -7.92 8.87 23.98
CA ILE A 181 -7.49 8.39 22.67
C ILE A 181 -8.39 7.22 22.32
N HIS A 182 -8.91 7.22 21.10
CA HIS A 182 -9.72 6.13 20.59
C HIS A 182 -8.97 5.48 19.42
N PRO A 183 -8.80 4.14 19.40
CA PRO A 183 -8.19 3.47 18.27
C PRO A 183 -8.97 3.78 16.97
N GLU A 184 -8.26 4.13 15.90
CA GLU A 184 -8.86 4.41 14.59
C GLU A 184 -9.37 3.12 13.93
N ARG A 185 -10.62 2.75 14.24
CA ARG A 185 -11.22 1.47 13.81
C ARG A 185 -11.27 1.32 12.29
N GLU A 186 -11.59 2.40 11.58
CA GLU A 186 -11.67 2.37 10.11
C GLU A 186 -10.30 2.17 9.48
N PHE A 187 -9.29 2.88 10.00
CA PHE A 187 -7.90 2.73 9.57
C PHE A 187 -7.39 1.30 9.80
N ARG A 188 -7.55 0.74 11.02
CA ARG A 188 -7.14 -0.64 11.32
C ARG A 188 -7.78 -1.64 10.34
N ARG A 189 -9.10 -1.53 10.14
CA ARG A 189 -9.83 -2.42 9.22
C ARG A 189 -9.30 -2.31 7.79
N ASP A 190 -9.05 -1.09 7.31
CA ASP A 190 -8.52 -0.84 5.98
C ASP A 190 -7.10 -1.41 5.81
N VAL A 191 -6.23 -1.19 6.79
CA VAL A 191 -4.85 -1.68 6.79
C VAL A 191 -4.78 -3.22 6.82
N LEU A 192 -5.55 -3.87 7.69
CA LEU A 192 -5.63 -5.33 7.73
C LEU A 192 -6.18 -5.91 6.42
N LYS A 193 -7.17 -5.25 5.83
CA LYS A 193 -7.73 -5.61 4.52
C LYS A 193 -6.69 -5.46 3.40
N LYS A 194 -6.00 -4.32 3.32
CA LYS A 194 -4.91 -4.07 2.36
C LYS A 194 -3.80 -5.11 2.48
N ARG A 195 -3.44 -5.48 3.72
CA ARG A 195 -2.45 -6.54 3.99
C ARG A 195 -2.89 -7.88 3.40
N GLN A 196 -4.14 -8.30 3.63
CA GLN A 196 -4.67 -9.57 3.10
C GLN A 196 -4.62 -9.67 1.57
N TYR A 197 -4.78 -8.56 0.85
CA TYR A 197 -4.66 -8.55 -0.61
C TYR A 197 -3.23 -8.49 -1.13
N SER A 198 -2.28 -8.03 -0.30
CA SER A 198 -0.94 -7.65 -0.76
C SER A 198 0.17 -8.57 -0.24
N THR A 199 -0.09 -9.36 0.80
CA THR A 199 0.90 -10.23 1.46
C THR A 199 0.31 -11.60 1.82
N ASN A 200 1.18 -12.57 2.15
CA ASN A 200 0.80 -13.88 2.68
C ASN A 200 1.39 -14.05 4.11
N PRO A 201 0.67 -13.60 5.16
CA PRO A 201 1.23 -13.50 6.50
C PRO A 201 1.18 -14.77 7.37
N GLN A 202 0.78 -15.94 6.84
CA GLN A 202 0.72 -17.23 7.55
C GLN A 202 0.36 -17.10 9.04
N SER A 203 1.21 -17.49 10.00
CA SER A 203 0.91 -17.40 11.44
C SER A 203 0.54 -15.99 11.93
N PHE A 204 0.99 -14.93 11.25
CA PHE A 204 0.60 -13.55 11.60
C PHE A 204 -0.81 -13.16 11.11
N SER A 205 -1.51 -13.98 10.31
CA SER A 205 -2.91 -13.72 9.92
C SER A 205 -3.88 -13.95 11.07
N ASP A 206 -3.47 -14.70 12.09
CA ASP A 206 -4.32 -15.09 13.22
C ASP A 206 -4.50 -13.98 14.26
N PHE A 207 -3.85 -12.83 14.07
CA PHE A 207 -3.82 -11.71 15.01
C PHE A 207 -4.31 -10.42 14.36
N GLU A 208 -5.15 -9.67 15.09
CA GLU A 208 -5.70 -8.36 14.65
C GLU A 208 -4.75 -7.19 14.96
N ILE A 209 -3.51 -7.52 15.31
CA ILE A 209 -2.48 -6.59 15.73
C ILE A 209 -1.86 -5.89 14.52
N ILE A 210 -1.69 -4.57 14.60
CA ILE A 210 -1.03 -3.73 13.61
C ILE A 210 0.22 -3.07 14.21
N PRO A 211 1.23 -2.67 13.41
CA PRO A 211 2.43 -2.01 13.93
C PRO A 211 2.16 -0.76 14.78
N ASN A 212 1.10 0.01 14.46
CA ASN A 212 0.67 1.20 15.24
C ASN A 212 0.31 0.88 16.70
N ASP A 213 0.01 -0.38 17.02
CA ASP A 213 -0.31 -0.79 18.39
C ASP A 213 0.93 -0.73 19.28
N PHE A 214 2.13 -0.79 18.70
CA PHE A 214 3.42 -0.77 19.40
C PHE A 214 4.21 0.53 19.22
N ASP A 215 3.65 1.51 18.51
CA ASP A 215 4.32 2.79 18.29
C ASP A 215 4.22 3.68 19.54
N ASN A 216 5.34 3.87 20.23
CA ASN A 216 5.38 4.60 21.49
C ASN A 216 5.49 6.11 21.27
N VAL A 217 4.41 6.84 21.52
CA VAL A 217 4.35 8.30 21.37
C VAL A 217 5.19 9.03 22.42
N ASN A 218 5.40 8.42 23.59
CA ASN A 218 6.16 8.99 24.70
C ASN A 218 7.57 8.40 24.81
N SER A 219 8.30 8.29 23.69
CA SER A 219 9.63 7.68 23.66
C SER A 219 10.67 8.52 24.40
N ASP A 220 10.67 8.49 25.73
CA ASP A 220 11.80 8.94 26.52
C ASP A 220 12.91 7.88 26.42
N LYS A 221 13.74 8.02 25.38
CA LYS A 221 14.85 7.12 25.06
C LYS A 221 15.97 7.13 26.11
N SER A 222 15.91 8.03 27.10
CA SER A 222 16.93 8.14 28.14
C SER A 222 16.84 7.03 29.21
N ALA A 223 15.70 6.33 29.31
CA ALA A 223 15.54 5.17 30.19
C ALA A 223 14.48 4.20 29.64
N PRO A 224 14.83 3.33 28.67
CA PRO A 224 13.92 2.30 28.19
C PRO A 224 13.55 1.38 29.35
N ASN A 225 12.26 1.25 29.60
CA ASN A 225 11.73 0.24 30.49
C ASN A 225 11.56 -1.07 29.71
N GLY A 226 11.54 -2.22 30.40
CA GLY A 226 11.52 -3.53 29.75
C GLY A 226 10.31 -3.77 28.82
N ILE A 227 9.21 -3.03 29.00
CA ILE A 227 8.04 -3.14 28.13
C ILE A 227 8.26 -2.50 26.77
N VAL A 228 8.92 -1.33 26.71
CA VAL A 228 9.28 -0.65 25.45
C VAL A 228 10.18 -1.55 24.62
N THR A 229 11.19 -2.19 25.22
CA THR A 229 12.06 -3.16 24.54
C THR A 229 11.27 -4.27 23.84
N ILE A 230 10.31 -4.90 24.53
CA ILE A 230 9.50 -5.98 23.95
C ILE A 230 8.62 -5.45 22.83
N PHE A 231 8.00 -4.29 23.03
CA PHE A 231 7.09 -3.69 22.06
C PHE A 231 7.81 -3.16 20.82
N ASP A 232 9.03 -2.64 20.93
CA ASP A 232 9.84 -2.26 19.77
C ASP A 232 10.23 -3.47 18.92
N LYS A 233 10.53 -4.63 19.55
CA LYS A 233 10.73 -5.88 18.81
C LYS A 233 9.45 -6.33 18.10
N LEU A 234 8.29 -6.22 18.76
CA LEU A 234 6.99 -6.48 18.13
C LEU A 234 6.71 -5.51 16.97
N LYS A 235 7.03 -4.22 17.15
CA LYS A 235 6.92 -3.18 16.12
C LYS A 235 7.73 -3.54 14.88
N ILE A 236 8.96 -4.02 15.04
CA ILE A 236 9.82 -4.50 13.94
C ILE A 236 9.16 -5.65 13.20
N ILE A 237 8.79 -6.73 13.90
CA ILE A 237 8.29 -7.95 13.23
C ILE A 237 6.95 -7.72 12.55
N PHE A 238 6.04 -6.95 13.15
CA PHE A 238 4.78 -6.63 12.52
C PHE A 238 5.02 -5.71 11.32
N SER A 239 5.80 -4.64 11.45
CA SER A 239 6.11 -3.75 10.32
C SER A 239 6.71 -4.53 9.15
N ALA A 240 7.70 -5.39 9.42
CA ALA A 240 8.33 -6.20 8.38
C ALA A 240 7.37 -7.23 7.77
N SER A 241 6.48 -7.84 8.56
CA SER A 241 5.44 -8.76 8.06
C SER A 241 4.41 -8.08 7.13
N PHE A 242 4.16 -6.78 7.32
CA PHE A 242 3.28 -5.99 6.47
C PHE A 242 3.99 -5.53 5.17
N LEU A 243 5.32 -5.52 5.15
CA LEU A 243 6.14 -5.13 4.00
C LEU A 243 6.55 -6.34 3.14
N ALA A 244 6.72 -7.51 3.74
CA ALA A 244 7.17 -8.71 3.05
C ALA A 244 6.10 -9.32 2.11
N ASN A 245 6.52 -10.23 1.23
CA ASN A 245 5.61 -11.03 0.42
C ASN A 245 5.04 -12.18 1.24
N THR A 246 5.89 -12.86 2.00
CA THR A 246 5.51 -13.92 2.92
C THR A 246 6.08 -13.65 4.30
N SER A 247 5.35 -13.97 5.35
CA SER A 247 5.86 -13.93 6.73
C SER A 247 5.27 -15.08 7.53
N ASP A 248 6.05 -15.64 8.46
CA ASP A 248 5.60 -16.73 9.31
C ASP A 248 6.37 -16.75 10.64
N ILE A 249 5.81 -17.47 11.61
CA ILE A 249 6.39 -17.70 12.93
C ILE A 249 6.56 -19.20 13.13
N THR A 250 7.81 -19.66 13.28
CA THR A 250 8.08 -21.07 13.53
C THR A 250 7.81 -21.46 14.99
N ARG A 251 7.67 -22.77 15.23
CA ARG A 251 7.53 -23.34 16.58
C ARG A 251 8.75 -23.06 17.48
N ASP A 252 9.90 -22.80 16.88
CA ASP A 252 11.18 -22.56 17.56
C ASP A 252 11.45 -21.08 17.86
N ASN A 253 10.40 -20.24 17.88
CA ASN A 253 10.49 -18.81 18.18
C ASN A 253 11.31 -18.01 17.13
N LEU A 254 11.32 -18.50 15.88
CA LEU A 254 11.98 -17.84 14.76
C LEU A 254 10.93 -17.17 13.88
N ILE A 255 11.24 -15.97 13.39
CA ILE A 255 10.43 -15.23 12.44
C ILE A 255 11.03 -15.39 11.06
N LYS A 256 10.19 -15.83 10.11
CA LYS A 256 10.54 -15.98 8.70
C LYS A 256 9.97 -14.84 7.89
N LEU A 257 10.76 -14.30 6.97
CA LEU A 257 10.32 -13.34 5.95
C LEU A 257 10.83 -13.75 4.57
N GLY A 258 9.91 -13.72 3.60
CA GLY A 258 10.21 -13.79 2.18
C GLY A 258 9.92 -12.45 1.51
N VAL A 259 10.93 -11.86 0.88
CA VAL A 259 10.80 -10.60 0.12
C VAL A 259 11.25 -10.84 -1.32
N ILE A 260 10.35 -10.57 -2.26
CA ILE A 260 10.60 -10.60 -3.69
C ILE A 260 10.67 -9.15 -4.16
N GLY A 261 11.87 -8.72 -4.54
CA GLY A 261 12.10 -7.39 -5.12
C GLY A 261 13.30 -7.42 -6.06
N HIS A 262 14.27 -6.52 -5.86
CA HIS A 262 15.53 -6.47 -6.60
C HIS A 262 16.31 -7.80 -6.50
N LYS A 263 16.27 -8.44 -5.35
CA LYS A 263 16.70 -9.83 -5.15
C LYS A 263 15.67 -10.56 -4.30
N TYR A 264 15.66 -11.88 -4.41
CA TYR A 264 14.92 -12.71 -3.47
C TYR A 264 15.65 -12.73 -2.12
N ILE A 265 14.93 -12.44 -1.04
CA ILE A 265 15.40 -12.62 0.33
C ILE A 265 14.51 -13.64 1.01
N ASP A 266 15.14 -14.65 1.59
CA ASP A 266 14.54 -15.56 2.56
C ASP A 266 15.36 -15.45 3.84
N SER A 267 14.74 -14.92 4.90
CA SER A 267 15.43 -14.63 6.15
C SER A 267 14.68 -15.25 7.32
N THR A 268 15.43 -15.90 8.20
CA THR A 268 14.93 -16.47 9.45
C THR A 268 15.72 -15.89 10.61
N VAL A 269 15.05 -15.26 11.57
CA VAL A 269 15.67 -14.55 12.69
C VAL A 269 14.98 -14.91 14.01
N SER A 270 15.75 -15.05 15.10
CA SER A 270 15.17 -15.22 16.44
C SER A 270 14.57 -13.92 16.95
N PHE A 271 13.39 -13.99 17.58
CA PHE A 271 12.73 -12.84 18.19
C PHE A 271 13.65 -12.07 19.17
N GLN A 272 14.54 -12.77 19.87
CA GLN A 272 15.39 -12.16 20.88
C GLN A 272 16.48 -11.26 20.29
N ASN A 273 16.85 -11.48 19.03
CA ASN A 273 18.00 -10.83 18.41
C ASN A 273 17.66 -9.45 17.79
N PHE A 274 16.38 -9.10 17.69
CA PHE A 274 15.98 -7.80 17.16
C PHE A 274 16.47 -6.65 18.03
N ARG A 275 17.06 -5.66 17.36
CA ARG A 275 17.58 -4.44 17.97
C ARG A 275 16.54 -3.32 17.91
N GLU A 276 16.27 -2.71 19.05
CA GLU A 276 15.26 -1.65 19.22
C GLU A 276 15.52 -0.43 18.31
N ASP A 277 16.79 -0.14 18.02
CA ASP A 277 17.20 0.98 17.15
C ASP A 277 16.68 0.88 15.71
N SER A 278 16.26 -0.32 15.28
CA SER A 278 15.72 -0.58 13.96
C SER A 278 14.19 -0.39 13.89
N ALA A 279 13.51 -0.26 15.04
CA ALA A 279 12.05 -0.25 15.10
C ALA A 279 11.42 0.91 14.32
N GLU A 280 11.98 2.11 14.47
CA GLU A 280 11.54 3.31 13.73
C GLU A 280 11.70 3.15 12.21
N ILE A 281 12.76 2.50 11.76
CA ILE A 281 13.07 2.35 10.33
C ILE A 281 11.98 1.51 9.66
N PHE A 282 11.68 0.34 10.24
CA PHE A 282 10.63 -0.53 9.70
C PHE A 282 9.24 0.10 9.83
N TYR A 283 8.96 0.72 10.98
CA TYR A 283 7.67 1.34 11.25
C TYR A 283 7.36 2.48 10.27
N HIS A 284 8.29 3.42 10.06
CA HIS A 284 8.03 4.53 9.14
C HIS A 284 7.87 4.08 7.68
N ILE A 285 8.57 3.00 7.26
CA ILE A 285 8.34 2.43 5.92
C ILE A 285 6.93 1.83 5.84
N TYR A 286 6.52 1.04 6.84
CA TYR A 286 5.16 0.51 6.92
C TYR A 286 4.12 1.65 6.89
N GLN A 287 4.29 2.66 7.75
CA GLN A 287 3.38 3.79 7.88
C GLN A 287 3.22 4.50 6.53
N TRP A 288 4.32 4.81 5.85
CA TRP A 288 4.29 5.46 4.54
C TRP A 288 3.59 4.62 3.45
N VAL A 289 3.72 3.29 3.49
CA VAL A 289 3.06 2.38 2.53
C VAL A 289 1.54 2.33 2.75
N TYR A 290 1.08 2.35 4.00
CA TYR A 290 -0.31 2.05 4.34
C TYR A 290 -1.20 3.27 4.63
N GLU A 291 -0.66 4.45 4.92
CA GLU A 291 -1.44 5.66 5.26
C GLU A 291 -2.27 6.22 4.09
N GLN A 292 -1.65 6.53 2.95
CA GLN A 292 -2.33 7.20 1.82
C GLN A 292 -1.79 6.77 0.45
N GLY A 293 -2.61 6.83 -0.60
CA GLY A 293 -2.21 6.51 -1.97
C GLY A 293 -2.33 5.02 -2.31
N ASP A 294 -1.76 4.63 -3.45
CA ASP A 294 -1.78 3.24 -3.92
C ASP A 294 -0.79 2.38 -3.12
N THR A 295 -1.33 1.54 -2.22
CA THR A 295 -0.55 0.63 -1.40
C THR A 295 0.23 -0.38 -2.25
N HIS A 296 -0.28 -0.80 -3.41
CA HIS A 296 0.36 -1.81 -4.25
C HIS A 296 1.67 -1.30 -4.82
N ASP A 297 1.63 -0.16 -5.53
CA ASP A 297 2.81 0.47 -6.13
C ASP A 297 3.85 0.83 -5.06
N LYS A 298 3.41 1.39 -3.92
CA LYS A 298 4.29 1.71 -2.80
C LYS A 298 4.95 0.48 -2.20
N LEU A 299 4.21 -0.61 -2.03
CA LEU A 299 4.72 -1.84 -1.45
C LEU A 299 5.75 -2.51 -2.37
N ASP A 300 5.51 -2.53 -3.69
CA ASP A 300 6.43 -3.12 -4.66
C ASP A 300 7.74 -2.32 -4.77
N LEU A 301 7.66 -0.98 -4.77
CA LEU A 301 8.85 -0.13 -4.69
C LEU A 301 9.60 -0.31 -3.35
N SER A 302 8.87 -0.38 -2.24
CA SER A 302 9.44 -0.69 -0.92
C SER A 302 10.18 -2.02 -0.93
N ARG A 303 9.57 -3.09 -1.46
CA ARG A 303 10.19 -4.42 -1.56
C ARG A 303 11.44 -4.41 -2.43
N ASN A 304 11.45 -3.68 -3.54
CA ASN A 304 12.63 -3.53 -4.38
C ASN A 304 13.82 -2.92 -3.65
N ILE A 305 13.56 -1.90 -2.81
CA ILE A 305 14.61 -1.20 -2.07
C ILE A 305 15.00 -1.93 -0.79
N ILE A 306 14.03 -2.44 -0.05
CA ILE A 306 14.26 -3.31 1.12
C ILE A 306 15.09 -4.51 0.68
N SER A 307 14.70 -5.21 -0.39
CA SER A 307 15.47 -6.37 -0.85
C SER A 307 16.88 -6.00 -1.31
N ARG A 308 17.16 -4.76 -1.71
CA ARG A 308 18.51 -4.32 -2.04
C ARG A 308 19.37 -4.08 -0.79
N TYR A 309 18.81 -3.45 0.23
CA TYR A 309 19.59 -2.96 1.39
C TYR A 309 19.45 -3.78 2.66
N LEU A 310 18.46 -4.67 2.75
CA LEU A 310 18.25 -5.53 3.90
C LEU A 310 19.45 -6.45 4.07
N THR A 311 20.07 -6.36 5.24
CA THR A 311 21.17 -7.22 5.66
C THR A 311 20.81 -7.94 6.95
N THR A 312 21.37 -9.13 7.11
CA THR A 312 21.30 -9.90 8.34
C THR A 312 22.67 -9.83 9.01
N SER A 313 22.81 -9.01 10.05
CA SER A 313 24.03 -8.98 10.89
C SER A 313 23.65 -9.42 12.30
N GLY A 314 24.40 -10.37 12.85
CA GLY A 314 24.14 -10.91 14.19
C GLY A 314 22.73 -11.46 14.37
N ASP A 315 22.17 -12.09 13.33
CA ASP A 315 20.82 -12.63 13.31
C ASP A 315 19.72 -11.59 13.61
N SER A 316 19.84 -10.35 13.13
CA SER A 316 18.76 -9.35 13.11
C SER A 316 18.61 -8.75 11.72
N TRP A 317 17.41 -8.24 11.41
CA TRP A 317 17.17 -7.45 10.20
C TRP A 317 17.68 -6.03 10.40
N ILE A 318 18.51 -5.57 9.47
CA ILE A 318 19.07 -4.22 9.49
C ILE A 318 18.81 -3.55 8.15
N LEU A 319 18.22 -2.36 8.22
CA LEU A 319 18.05 -1.44 7.11
C LEU A 319 18.80 -0.13 7.42
N PRO A 320 19.45 0.50 6.42
CA PRO A 320 19.98 1.85 6.56
C PRO A 320 18.89 2.84 6.99
N LYS A 321 19.24 3.86 7.80
CA LYS A 321 18.30 4.89 8.25
C LYS A 321 17.62 5.63 7.08
N ASP A 322 18.34 5.82 5.99
CA ASP A 322 17.85 6.53 4.79
C ASP A 322 17.04 5.64 3.83
N THR A 323 16.68 4.41 4.23
CA THR A 323 15.91 3.49 3.39
C THR A 323 14.56 4.09 3.01
N LEU A 324 13.85 4.72 3.94
CA LEU A 324 12.58 5.39 3.65
C LEU A 324 12.76 6.52 2.61
N SER A 325 13.77 7.38 2.78
CA SER A 325 14.08 8.45 1.83
C SER A 325 14.39 7.91 0.43
N SER A 326 15.07 6.76 0.36
CA SER A 326 15.35 6.06 -0.90
C SER A 326 14.07 5.54 -1.56
N ILE A 327 13.15 4.98 -0.78
CA ILE A 327 11.82 4.52 -1.23
C ILE A 327 11.01 5.69 -1.78
N GLN A 328 10.92 6.78 -1.01
CA GLN A 328 10.17 7.97 -1.40
C GLN A 328 10.74 8.60 -2.67
N SER A 329 12.07 8.64 -2.81
CA SER A 329 12.74 9.14 -4.01
C SER A 329 12.44 8.27 -5.23
N ALA A 330 12.50 6.94 -5.10
CA ALA A 330 12.16 6.02 -6.17
C ALA A 330 10.69 6.12 -6.60
N HIS A 331 9.78 6.29 -5.64
CA HIS A 331 8.36 6.54 -5.92
C HIS A 331 8.14 7.86 -6.65
N ALA A 332 8.84 8.94 -6.26
CA ALA A 332 8.78 10.21 -6.97
C ALA A 332 9.29 10.10 -8.42
N ILE A 333 10.37 9.35 -8.66
CA ILE A 333 10.90 9.07 -10.00
C ILE A 333 9.88 8.25 -10.81
N TYR A 334 9.32 7.19 -10.24
CA TYR A 334 8.31 6.34 -10.88
C TYR A 334 7.07 7.15 -11.32
N LEU A 335 6.55 8.02 -10.45
CA LEU A 335 5.45 8.91 -10.79
C LEU A 335 5.82 9.86 -11.94
N LYS A 336 7.03 10.45 -11.90
CA LYS A 336 7.51 11.35 -12.96
C LYS A 336 7.64 10.62 -14.31
N GLU A 337 8.26 9.45 -14.33
CA GLU A 337 8.41 8.64 -15.55
C GLU A 337 7.04 8.22 -16.13
N ASN A 338 6.07 7.88 -15.29
CA ASN A 338 4.73 7.53 -15.75
C ASN A 338 3.99 8.72 -16.37
N VAL A 339 4.14 9.92 -15.80
CA VAL A 339 3.62 11.16 -16.40
C VAL A 339 4.32 11.46 -17.73
N GLU A 340 5.64 11.30 -17.81
CA GLU A 340 6.40 11.49 -19.05
C GLU A 340 5.95 10.51 -20.16
N LYS A 341 5.81 9.22 -19.84
CA LYS A 341 5.29 8.19 -20.76
C LYS A 341 3.87 8.50 -21.23
N TYR A 342 3.02 9.02 -20.34
CA TYR A 342 1.67 9.45 -20.72
C TYR A 342 1.70 10.62 -21.72
N ILE A 343 2.53 11.64 -21.46
CA ILE A 343 2.72 12.78 -22.37
C ILE A 343 3.30 12.31 -23.72
N GLU A 344 4.29 11.42 -23.70
CA GLU A 344 4.88 10.83 -24.91
C GLU A 344 3.82 10.10 -25.74
N THR A 345 2.99 9.29 -25.10
CA THR A 345 1.89 8.57 -25.75
C THR A 345 0.91 9.56 -26.39
N LYS A 346 0.56 10.64 -25.70
CA LYS A 346 -0.31 11.71 -26.21
C LYS A 346 0.30 12.45 -27.40
N ASN A 347 1.61 12.73 -27.35
CA ASN A 347 2.34 13.32 -28.46
C ASN A 347 2.38 12.39 -29.68
N LYS A 348 2.55 11.08 -29.47
CA LYS A 348 2.52 10.10 -30.56
C LYS A 348 1.16 10.06 -31.26
N VAL A 349 0.07 10.16 -30.51
CA VAL A 349 -1.27 10.29 -31.10
C VAL A 349 -1.37 11.58 -31.92
N SER A 350 -0.85 12.70 -31.41
CA SER A 350 -0.85 13.98 -32.12
C SER A 350 -0.07 13.89 -33.44
N GLU A 351 1.10 13.25 -33.42
CA GLU A 351 1.91 12.98 -34.62
C GLU A 351 1.12 12.16 -35.64
N ILE A 352 0.49 11.05 -35.24
CA ILE A 352 -0.37 10.21 -36.11
C ILE A 352 -1.50 11.05 -36.74
N THR A 353 -2.15 11.92 -35.97
CA THR A 353 -3.23 12.77 -36.51
C THR A 353 -2.72 13.84 -37.48
N ASN A 354 -1.51 14.34 -37.27
CA ASN A 354 -0.84 15.25 -38.19
C ASN A 354 -0.43 14.52 -39.47
N GLU A 355 0.17 13.33 -39.38
CA GLU A 355 0.50 12.47 -40.52
C GLU A 355 -0.74 12.17 -41.37
N LEU A 356 -1.87 11.82 -40.75
CA LEU A 356 -3.15 11.62 -41.42
C LEU A 356 -3.63 12.87 -42.20
N SER A 357 -3.34 14.05 -41.65
CA SER A 357 -3.65 15.34 -42.30
C SER A 357 -2.69 15.66 -43.45
N ILE A 358 -1.40 15.36 -43.30
CA ILE A 358 -0.41 15.47 -44.38
C ILE A 358 -0.78 14.51 -45.51
N LYS A 359 -1.08 13.24 -45.20
CA LYS A 359 -1.54 12.24 -46.17
C LYS A 359 -2.78 12.70 -46.93
N SER A 360 -3.70 13.36 -46.24
CA SER A 360 -4.89 13.96 -46.88
C SER A 360 -4.53 15.01 -47.92
N LYS A 361 -3.53 15.87 -47.65
CA LYS A 361 -3.02 16.85 -48.60
C LYS A 361 -2.31 16.19 -49.79
N GLU A 362 -1.48 15.17 -49.53
CA GLU A 362 -0.79 14.41 -50.58
C GLU A 362 -1.77 13.73 -51.55
N ILE A 363 -2.86 13.14 -51.04
CA ILE A 363 -3.92 12.53 -51.86
C ILE A 363 -4.51 13.57 -52.82
N SER A 364 -4.78 14.79 -52.33
CA SER A 364 -5.27 15.89 -53.17
C SER A 364 -4.23 16.35 -54.20
N GLN A 365 -2.98 16.53 -53.77
CA GLN A 365 -1.88 16.92 -54.67
C GLN A 365 -1.62 15.88 -55.76
N HIS A 366 -1.73 14.59 -55.46
CA HIS A 366 -1.62 13.53 -56.46
C HIS A 366 -2.66 13.70 -57.58
N PHE A 367 -3.91 14.01 -57.23
CA PHE A 367 -4.97 14.24 -58.22
C PHE A 367 -4.67 15.47 -59.09
N ILE A 368 -4.27 16.59 -58.46
CA ILE A 368 -3.91 17.83 -59.17
C ILE A 368 -2.72 17.60 -60.11
N SER A 369 -1.68 16.91 -59.65
CA SER A 369 -0.50 16.61 -60.46
C SER A 369 -0.83 15.70 -61.63
N SER A 370 -1.70 14.70 -61.44
CA SER A 370 -2.17 13.83 -62.53
C SER A 370 -2.93 14.62 -63.60
N PHE A 371 -3.81 15.54 -63.19
CA PHE A 371 -4.48 16.47 -64.10
C PHE A 371 -3.49 17.37 -64.86
N LYS A 372 -2.55 18.02 -64.17
CA LYS A 372 -1.54 18.89 -64.80
C LYS A 372 -0.69 18.13 -65.82
N ASN A 373 -0.23 16.92 -65.48
CA ASN A 373 0.57 16.09 -66.38
C ASN A 373 -0.21 15.71 -67.63
N ASN A 374 -1.48 15.33 -67.46
CA ASN A 374 -2.38 15.08 -68.59
C ASN A 374 -2.56 16.33 -69.46
N ASN A 375 -2.84 17.49 -68.87
CA ASN A 375 -2.99 18.75 -69.59
C ASN A 375 -1.73 19.12 -70.40
N ILE A 376 -0.54 18.99 -69.82
CA ILE A 376 0.73 19.20 -70.53
C ILE A 376 0.85 18.24 -71.71
N THR A 377 0.56 16.95 -71.50
CA THR A 377 0.65 15.93 -72.56
C THR A 377 -0.29 16.22 -73.72
N ILE A 378 -1.53 16.60 -73.42
CA ILE A 378 -2.52 17.00 -74.41
C ILE A 378 -2.08 18.27 -75.16
N MET A 379 -1.64 19.30 -74.43
CA MET A 379 -1.19 20.55 -75.05
C MET A 379 0.01 20.33 -75.96
N THR A 380 1.01 19.55 -75.53
CA THR A 380 2.16 19.17 -76.35
C THR A 380 1.73 18.44 -77.63
N TYR A 381 0.78 17.51 -77.53
CA TYR A 381 0.23 16.81 -78.69
C TYR A 381 -0.44 17.78 -79.68
N PHE A 382 -1.36 18.64 -79.21
CA PHE A 382 -2.05 19.59 -80.09
C PHE A 382 -1.12 20.64 -80.69
N ILE A 383 -0.19 21.20 -79.92
CA ILE A 383 0.84 22.13 -80.42
C ILE A 383 1.67 21.46 -81.51
N SER A 384 2.08 20.19 -81.32
CA SER A 384 2.85 19.47 -82.33
C SER A 384 2.11 19.39 -83.66
N ILE A 385 0.79 19.11 -83.63
CA ILE A 385 -0.03 19.07 -84.85
C ILE A 385 -0.05 20.44 -85.55
N PHE A 386 -0.25 21.53 -84.81
CA PHE A 386 -0.25 22.88 -85.39
C PHE A 386 1.11 23.25 -86.00
N VAL A 387 2.21 22.96 -85.30
CA VAL A 387 3.57 23.24 -85.79
C VAL A 387 3.89 22.44 -87.04
N PHE A 388 3.64 21.12 -87.04
CA PHE A 388 3.88 20.27 -88.21
C PHE A 388 3.02 20.66 -89.41
N ASN A 389 1.78 21.10 -89.17
CA ASN A 389 0.92 21.62 -90.23
C ASN A 389 1.43 22.94 -90.82
N SER A 390 1.93 23.87 -89.99
CA SER A 390 2.48 25.14 -90.46
C SER A 390 3.74 24.98 -91.31
N LEU A 391 4.49 23.89 -91.12
CA LEU A 391 5.71 23.59 -91.88
C LEU A 391 5.43 22.84 -93.19
N ALA A 392 4.20 22.34 -93.38
CA ALA A 392 3.82 21.65 -94.61
C ALA A 392 3.53 22.69 -95.71
N PHE A 393 4.35 22.72 -96.77
CA PHE A 393 4.32 23.71 -97.87
C PHE A 393 3.08 23.70 -98.79
N ASN A 394 1.97 23.07 -98.39
CA ASN A 394 0.77 22.91 -99.22
C ASN A 394 -0.40 23.75 -98.69
N SER A 395 -0.60 24.94 -99.26
CA SER A 395 -1.55 25.98 -98.84
C SER A 395 -3.06 25.67 -99.06
N ILE A 396 -3.43 24.42 -99.40
CA ILE A 396 -4.82 24.05 -99.76
C ILE A 396 -5.34 22.84 -98.94
N GLN A 397 -4.52 22.19 -98.11
CA GLN A 397 -5.01 21.09 -97.25
C GLN A 397 -5.59 21.62 -95.94
N LYS A 398 -6.74 21.04 -95.53
CA LYS A 398 -7.35 21.28 -94.22
C LYS A 398 -6.34 21.09 -93.10
N VAL A 399 -6.37 21.96 -92.10
CA VAL A 399 -5.50 21.91 -90.91
C VAL A 399 -5.60 20.53 -90.23
N PHE A 400 -6.76 19.88 -90.27
CA PHE A 400 -6.92 18.50 -89.82
C PHE A 400 -7.29 17.56 -90.97
N SER A 401 -6.47 16.53 -91.20
CA SER A 401 -6.82 15.38 -92.06
C SER A 401 -7.67 14.36 -91.29
N LYS A 402 -8.40 13.49 -92.00
CA LYS A 402 -9.20 12.42 -91.38
C LYS A 402 -8.35 11.51 -90.47
N GLU A 403 -7.10 11.25 -90.84
CA GLU A 403 -6.16 10.46 -90.06
C GLU A 403 -5.78 11.15 -88.75
N LYS A 404 -5.47 12.44 -88.79
CA LYS A 404 -5.18 13.26 -87.59
C LYS A 404 -6.38 13.36 -86.67
N PHE A 405 -7.60 13.45 -87.23
CA PHE A 405 -8.84 13.43 -86.46
C PHE A 405 -8.99 12.13 -85.65
N TYR A 406 -8.88 10.96 -86.28
CA TYR A 406 -8.99 9.68 -85.57
C TYR A 406 -7.89 9.52 -84.50
N LEU A 407 -6.67 9.96 -84.78
CA LEU A 407 -5.59 9.95 -83.80
C LEU A 407 -5.89 10.86 -82.59
N SER A 408 -6.42 12.06 -82.81
CA SER A 408 -6.80 12.98 -81.72
C SER A 408 -7.93 12.42 -80.87
N VAL A 409 -8.93 11.79 -81.48
CA VAL A 409 -10.00 11.10 -80.76
C VAL A 409 -9.44 9.96 -79.90
N ALA A 410 -8.49 9.18 -80.41
CA ALA A 410 -7.82 8.13 -79.64
C ALA A 410 -7.04 8.69 -78.45
N PHE A 411 -6.31 9.81 -78.62
CA PHE A 411 -5.62 10.48 -77.51
C PHE A 411 -6.58 11.01 -76.43
N LEU A 412 -7.70 11.62 -76.83
CA LEU A 412 -8.74 12.05 -75.89
C LEU A 412 -9.38 10.86 -75.15
N PHE A 413 -9.57 9.74 -75.83
CA PHE A 413 -10.06 8.50 -75.21
C PHE A 413 -9.10 7.96 -74.15
N VAL A 414 -7.78 7.98 -74.41
CA VAL A 414 -6.76 7.63 -73.41
C VAL A 414 -6.82 8.59 -72.20
N SER A 415 -7.04 9.88 -72.42
CA SER A 415 -7.23 10.86 -71.34
C SER A 415 -8.46 10.54 -70.48
N CYS A 416 -9.59 10.16 -71.09
CA CYS A 416 -10.78 9.69 -70.38
C CYS A 416 -10.48 8.48 -69.49
N ILE A 417 -9.75 7.47 -70.03
CA ILE A 417 -9.34 6.29 -69.26
C ILE A 417 -8.46 6.72 -68.07
N HIS A 418 -7.50 7.61 -68.30
CA HIS A 418 -6.60 8.09 -67.25
C HIS A 418 -7.34 8.83 -66.13
N LEU A 419 -8.33 9.66 -66.48
CA LEU A 419 -9.22 10.31 -65.51
C LEU A 419 -9.99 9.30 -64.65
N VAL A 420 -10.52 8.22 -65.25
CA VAL A 420 -11.23 7.16 -64.53
C VAL A 420 -10.29 6.43 -63.56
N ILE A 421 -9.12 6.01 -64.03
CA ILE A 421 -8.12 5.32 -63.20
C ILE A 421 -7.69 6.19 -62.01
N THR A 422 -7.40 7.47 -62.26
CA THR A 422 -6.98 8.41 -61.22
C THR A 422 -8.08 8.59 -60.17
N ASN A 423 -9.34 8.75 -60.59
CA ASN A 423 -10.48 8.83 -59.68
C ASN A 423 -10.66 7.57 -58.82
N LEU A 424 -10.49 6.38 -59.39
CA LEU A 424 -10.58 5.11 -58.66
C LEU A 424 -9.46 4.98 -57.61
N GLN A 425 -8.22 5.32 -58.00
CA GLN A 425 -7.05 5.27 -57.12
C GLN A 425 -7.21 6.25 -55.94
N THR A 426 -7.54 7.50 -56.20
CA THR A 426 -7.71 8.51 -55.14
C THR A 426 -8.85 8.13 -54.19
N ASN A 427 -9.97 7.58 -54.69
CA ASN A 427 -11.06 7.08 -53.83
C ASN A 427 -10.66 5.86 -53.00
N ARG A 428 -9.77 5.00 -53.50
CA ARG A 428 -9.18 3.92 -52.70
C ARG A 428 -8.31 4.49 -51.58
N ASP A 429 -7.47 5.47 -51.87
CA ASP A 429 -6.56 6.08 -50.89
C ASP A 429 -7.32 6.82 -49.77
N ILE A 430 -8.40 7.54 -50.11
CA ILE A 430 -9.30 8.14 -49.12
C ILE A 430 -9.86 7.05 -48.17
N ARG A 431 -10.33 5.93 -48.72
CA ARG A 431 -10.89 4.83 -47.91
C ARG A 431 -9.83 4.20 -47.00
N LEU A 432 -8.61 4.03 -47.48
CA LEU A 432 -7.50 3.50 -46.68
C LEU A 432 -7.13 4.48 -45.55
N ASN A 433 -7.07 5.78 -45.83
CA ASN A 433 -6.77 6.80 -44.84
C ASN A 433 -7.82 6.84 -43.71
N ILE A 434 -9.11 6.70 -44.05
CA ILE A 434 -10.21 6.60 -43.09
C ILE A 434 -10.08 5.35 -42.22
N LYS A 435 -9.79 4.19 -42.84
CA LYS A 435 -9.60 2.93 -42.09
C LYS A 435 -8.43 3.04 -41.11
N TYR A 436 -7.31 3.62 -41.53
CA TYR A 436 -6.14 3.83 -40.68
C TYR A 436 -6.46 4.71 -39.47
N TYR A 437 -7.18 5.82 -39.67
CA TYR A 437 -7.65 6.67 -38.57
C TYR A 437 -8.44 5.88 -37.51
N PHE A 438 -9.43 5.07 -37.93
CA PHE A 438 -10.25 4.32 -36.98
C PHE A 438 -9.48 3.16 -36.34
N ALA A 439 -8.56 2.53 -37.06
CA ALA A 439 -7.69 1.49 -36.52
C ALA A 439 -6.79 2.05 -35.41
N MET A 440 -6.13 3.18 -35.65
CA MET A 440 -5.29 3.85 -34.64
C MET A 440 -6.10 4.29 -33.44
N LYS A 441 -7.26 4.93 -33.66
CA LYS A 441 -8.16 5.32 -32.57
C LYS A 441 -8.57 4.14 -31.68
N ARG A 442 -8.75 2.95 -32.25
CA ARG A 442 -9.11 1.75 -31.50
C ARG A 442 -7.96 1.24 -30.62
N ILE A 443 -6.71 1.26 -31.11
CA ILE A 443 -5.54 0.80 -30.36
C ILE A 443 -5.38 1.60 -29.05
N TYR A 444 -5.61 2.90 -29.11
CA TYR A 444 -5.46 3.79 -27.95
C TYR A 444 -6.68 3.87 -27.02
N LYS A 445 -7.71 3.05 -27.26
CA LYS A 445 -8.95 3.05 -26.45
C LYS A 445 -8.72 2.57 -25.01
N ASP A 446 -7.77 1.67 -24.80
CA ASP A 446 -7.52 1.08 -23.48
C ASP A 446 -6.56 1.94 -22.63
N ILE A 447 -5.97 2.99 -23.23
CA ILE A 447 -5.00 3.88 -22.58
C ILE A 447 -5.66 5.21 -22.19
N PHE A 448 -6.48 5.79 -23.07
CA PHE A 448 -7.13 7.08 -22.83
C PHE A 448 -8.62 6.90 -22.55
N ASP A 449 -9.16 7.80 -21.72
CA ASP A 449 -10.61 7.86 -21.55
C ASP A 449 -11.32 8.28 -22.86
N VAL A 450 -12.62 8.00 -22.93
CA VAL A 450 -13.42 8.21 -24.14
C VAL A 450 -13.46 9.68 -24.55
N HIS A 451 -13.47 10.63 -23.60
CA HIS A 451 -13.51 12.05 -23.90
C HIS A 451 -12.16 12.53 -24.43
N GLU A 452 -11.06 12.19 -23.75
CA GLU A 452 -9.71 12.53 -24.21
C GLU A 452 -9.41 11.93 -25.58
N LEU A 453 -9.72 10.65 -25.80
CA LEU A 453 -9.52 9.99 -27.08
C LEU A 453 -10.30 10.65 -28.22
N ASN A 454 -11.50 11.19 -27.93
CA ASN A 454 -12.29 11.94 -28.91
C ASN A 454 -11.73 13.33 -29.20
N ALA A 455 -11.08 13.96 -28.21
CA ALA A 455 -10.34 15.20 -28.41
C ALA A 455 -9.05 14.94 -29.21
N LEU A 456 -8.28 13.90 -28.91
CA LEU A 456 -7.08 13.57 -29.69
C LEU A 456 -7.44 13.18 -31.13
N PHE A 457 -8.41 12.29 -31.30
CA PHE A 457 -8.93 11.92 -32.62
C PHE A 457 -10.19 12.72 -32.97
N HIS A 458 -10.00 13.96 -33.44
CA HIS A 458 -11.08 14.84 -33.88
C HIS A 458 -11.78 14.35 -35.17
N LYS A 459 -12.98 13.76 -35.03
CA LYS A 459 -13.79 13.34 -36.18
C LYS A 459 -14.14 14.50 -37.12
N ARG A 460 -14.28 15.72 -36.60
CA ARG A 460 -14.57 16.94 -37.39
C ARG A 460 -13.41 17.26 -38.34
N GLN A 461 -12.17 17.16 -37.87
CA GLN A 461 -10.98 17.39 -38.67
C GLN A 461 -10.86 16.36 -39.80
N LEU A 462 -11.11 15.07 -39.49
CA LEU A 462 -11.14 14.02 -40.50
C LEU A 462 -12.20 14.30 -41.59
N LYS A 463 -13.43 14.63 -41.18
CA LYS A 463 -14.51 14.97 -42.12
C LYS A 463 -14.16 16.17 -42.98
N TYR A 464 -13.57 17.21 -42.39
CA TYR A 464 -13.10 18.39 -43.11
C TYR A 464 -12.03 18.04 -44.15
N ASN A 465 -11.01 17.28 -43.77
CA ASN A 465 -9.94 16.84 -44.68
C ASN A 465 -10.50 16.02 -45.86
N ILE A 466 -11.38 15.06 -45.60
CA ILE A 466 -12.01 14.24 -46.64
C ILE A 466 -12.87 15.10 -47.57
N LYS A 467 -13.66 16.02 -47.01
CA LYS A 467 -14.48 16.94 -47.79
C LYS A 467 -13.60 17.78 -48.71
N ASN A 468 -12.53 18.37 -48.19
CA ASN A 468 -11.61 19.19 -48.97
C ASN A 468 -10.95 18.40 -50.13
N ILE A 469 -10.56 17.14 -49.89
CA ILE A 469 -10.06 16.27 -50.96
C ILE A 469 -11.14 16.08 -52.04
N LYS A 470 -12.36 15.72 -51.65
CA LYS A 470 -13.46 15.47 -52.60
C LYS A 470 -13.85 16.72 -53.38
N ASP A 471 -13.97 17.86 -52.71
CA ASP A 471 -14.29 19.14 -53.36
C ASP A 471 -13.20 19.49 -54.39
N THR A 472 -11.92 19.28 -54.05
CA THR A 472 -10.81 19.45 -54.99
C THR A 472 -10.91 18.48 -56.17
N MET A 473 -11.13 17.18 -55.91
CA MET A 473 -11.30 16.17 -56.97
C MET A 473 -12.45 16.50 -57.90
N HIS A 474 -13.60 16.93 -57.39
CA HIS A 474 -14.77 17.30 -58.18
C HIS A 474 -14.48 18.51 -59.06
N PHE A 475 -13.85 19.55 -58.51
CA PHE A 475 -13.48 20.73 -59.27
C PHE A 475 -12.54 20.40 -60.43
N TYR A 476 -11.44 19.68 -60.17
CA TYR A 476 -10.49 19.31 -61.21
C TYR A 476 -11.02 18.25 -62.18
N THR A 477 -11.91 17.35 -61.74
CA THR A 477 -12.62 16.42 -62.66
C THR A 477 -13.51 17.20 -63.62
N LEU A 478 -14.26 18.19 -63.13
CA LEU A 478 -15.11 19.04 -63.97
C LEU A 478 -14.27 19.79 -65.01
N LEU A 479 -13.15 20.40 -64.59
CA LEU A 479 -12.23 21.06 -65.51
C LEU A 479 -11.66 20.11 -66.57
N TRP A 480 -11.26 18.90 -66.17
CA TRP A 480 -10.72 17.89 -67.09
C TRP A 480 -11.79 17.43 -68.10
N VAL A 481 -13.03 17.22 -67.68
CA VAL A 481 -14.13 16.87 -68.60
C VAL A 481 -14.43 18.01 -69.57
N ILE A 482 -14.45 19.26 -69.09
CA ILE A 482 -14.63 20.44 -69.94
C ILE A 482 -13.50 20.54 -70.97
N GLU A 483 -12.24 20.33 -70.55
CA GLU A 483 -11.08 20.34 -71.44
C GLU A 483 -11.21 19.30 -72.56
N ILE A 484 -11.57 18.05 -72.21
CA ILE A 484 -11.78 16.98 -73.18
C ILE A 484 -12.89 17.35 -74.18
N PHE A 485 -14.01 17.90 -73.68
CA PHE A 485 -15.13 18.31 -74.53
C PHE A 485 -14.75 19.46 -75.48
N LEU A 486 -14.07 20.49 -74.98
CA LEU A 486 -13.62 21.62 -75.78
C LEU A 486 -12.66 21.19 -76.89
N LEU A 487 -11.70 20.32 -76.58
CA LEU A 487 -10.75 19.80 -77.56
C LEU A 487 -11.42 18.86 -78.57
N PHE A 488 -12.42 18.09 -78.15
CA PHE A 488 -13.21 17.28 -79.06
C PHE A 488 -14.03 18.15 -80.03
N ALA A 489 -14.70 19.20 -79.52
CA ALA A 489 -15.41 20.16 -80.37
C ALA A 489 -14.46 20.89 -81.34
N LEU A 490 -13.27 21.29 -80.86
CA LEU A 490 -12.24 21.94 -81.67
C LEU A 490 -11.74 21.01 -82.80
N THR A 491 -11.48 19.73 -82.51
CA THR A 491 -11.06 18.76 -83.53
C THR A 491 -12.13 18.53 -84.59
N ILE A 492 -13.42 18.45 -84.20
CA ILE A 492 -14.54 18.40 -85.16
C ILE A 492 -14.57 19.65 -86.03
N PHE A 493 -14.51 20.83 -85.42
CA PHE A 493 -14.57 22.10 -86.14
C PHE A 493 -13.44 22.24 -87.17
N LEU A 494 -12.19 21.97 -86.76
CA LEU A 494 -11.00 22.03 -87.61
C LEU A 494 -10.96 20.97 -88.73
N THR A 495 -11.72 19.88 -88.60
CA THR A 495 -11.73 18.80 -89.61
C THR A 495 -12.84 19.00 -90.63
N PHE A 496 -14.03 19.43 -90.18
CA PHE A 496 -15.23 19.44 -91.02
C PHE A 496 -15.59 20.83 -91.56
N PHE A 497 -15.28 21.91 -90.83
CA PHE A 497 -15.73 23.26 -91.15
C PHE A 497 -14.62 24.21 -91.63
N ILE A 498 -13.37 23.94 -91.24
CA ILE A 498 -12.14 24.51 -91.82
C ILE A 498 -11.49 23.39 -92.66
#